data_AF-A0A8K0U5B7-F1
#
_entry.id   AF-A0A8K0U5B7-F1
#
_cell.length_a   1.000
_cell.length_b   1.000
_cell.length_c   1.000
_cell.angle_alpha   90.00
_cell.angle_beta   90.00
_cell.angle_gamma   90.00
#
_symmetry.space_group_name_H-M   'P 1'
#
loop_
_entity.id
_entity.type
_entity.pdbx_description
1 polymer ?
#
loop_
_entity_poly.entity_id
_entity_poly.type
_entity_poly.pdbx_seq_one_letter_code
_entity_poly.pdbx_strand_id
1 'polypeptide(L)'
;MLSFQGGPTITKVQWLMKTGFFGDQAHPDMVLSLTTRTSYPSHAPSNHVYPFKSRPLLGDSDSVHLRSDWAESWDATPHDVTFQAAEERESQLEGLPNGGTFYRSYCASLPIWDQLPGIHDEAHLRMFSPSDLLAVTYLDFTLHPTPTMAGISEERDAAFGSPNDGCIKHESLRENDGVVPLFSQYHPFECKYAATLIDLIDDCKQLKPYPGLWSVLTLPDTTRLSTFPFGQAHNVSENLAKYWSLVEGHRPYASRDLSVG
;
A
#
# COMPACT_ATOMS: atom_id res chain seq x y z
N MET A 1 0.78 -6.18 16.92
CA MET A 1 1.57 -5.16 16.20
C MET A 1 1.46 -5.50 14.72
N LEU A 2 0.61 -4.78 14.01
CA LEU A 2 0.23 -5.10 12.64
C LEU A 2 1.33 -4.63 11.67
N SER A 3 1.70 -5.49 10.72
CA SER A 3 2.88 -5.40 9.84
C SER A 3 2.78 -4.37 8.70
N PHE A 4 2.08 -3.27 8.91
CA PHE A 4 1.69 -2.32 7.87
C PHE A 4 2.85 -1.50 7.28
N GLN A 5 3.91 -1.27 8.07
CA GLN A 5 5.04 -0.40 7.70
C GLN A 5 6.20 -1.12 7.02
N GLY A 6 6.12 -2.44 6.80
CA GLY A 6 7.26 -3.21 6.29
C GLY A 6 7.83 -2.70 4.97
N GLY A 7 6.97 -2.26 4.03
CA GLY A 7 7.42 -1.68 2.75
C GLY A 7 8.24 -0.40 2.95
N PRO A 8 7.64 0.68 3.48
CA PRO A 8 8.33 1.89 3.89
C PRO A 8 9.65 1.66 4.63
N THR A 9 9.66 0.78 5.63
CA THR A 9 10.85 0.49 6.43
C THR A 9 11.99 -0.08 5.58
N ILE A 10 11.70 -1.05 4.70
CA ILE A 10 12.74 -1.63 3.83
C ILE A 10 13.23 -0.62 2.79
N THR A 11 12.34 0.21 2.24
CA THR A 11 12.72 1.31 1.35
C THR A 11 13.64 2.31 2.06
N LYS A 12 13.34 2.68 3.31
CA LYS A 12 14.22 3.51 4.16
C LYS A 12 15.59 2.87 4.34
N VAL A 13 15.64 1.57 4.65
CA VAL A 13 16.91 0.84 4.81
C VAL A 13 17.75 0.91 3.54
N GLN A 14 17.12 0.71 2.37
CA GLN A 14 17.83 0.82 1.10
C GLN A 14 18.33 2.24 0.80
N TRP A 15 17.53 3.25 1.13
CA TRP A 15 17.96 4.65 1.05
C TRP A 15 19.14 4.94 1.97
N LEU A 16 19.10 4.48 3.22
CA LEU A 16 20.21 4.61 4.18
C LEU A 16 21.49 3.93 3.70
N MET A 17 21.39 2.77 3.04
CA MET A 17 22.54 2.14 2.36
C MET A 17 23.09 3.04 1.25
N LYS A 18 22.20 3.57 0.39
CA LYS A 18 22.57 4.44 -0.73
C LYS A 18 23.25 5.74 -0.28
N THR A 19 22.85 6.30 0.86
CA THR A 19 23.44 7.53 1.42
C THR A 19 24.68 7.27 2.27
N GLY A 20 25.15 6.02 2.38
CA GLY A 20 26.36 5.67 3.13
C GLY A 20 26.19 5.65 4.66
N PHE A 21 24.96 5.62 5.18
CA PHE A 21 24.71 5.61 6.62
C PHE A 21 25.34 4.40 7.33
N PHE A 22 25.35 3.25 6.66
CA PHE A 22 25.94 2.00 7.17
C PHE A 22 27.43 1.82 6.76
N GLY A 23 28.06 2.83 6.15
CA GLY A 23 29.42 2.78 5.63
C GLY A 23 29.56 2.12 4.25
N ASP A 24 30.75 2.22 3.67
CA ASP A 24 31.04 1.87 2.25
C ASP A 24 30.83 0.40 1.89
N GLN A 25 30.76 -0.49 2.88
CA GLN A 25 30.54 -1.91 2.66
C GLN A 25 29.07 -2.23 2.39
N ALA A 26 28.14 -1.38 2.83
CA ALA A 26 26.70 -1.58 2.62
C ALA A 26 26.27 -0.93 1.30
N HIS A 27 25.64 -1.68 0.42
CA HIS A 27 25.20 -1.20 -0.89
C HIS A 27 23.73 -1.58 -1.15
N PRO A 28 22.90 -0.72 -1.79
CA PRO A 28 21.50 -1.02 -2.08
C PRO A 28 21.28 -2.30 -2.93
N ASP A 29 22.29 -2.74 -3.68
CA ASP A 29 22.25 -4.00 -4.44
C ASP A 29 22.31 -5.27 -3.55
N MET A 30 22.55 -5.12 -2.24
CA MET A 30 22.37 -6.20 -1.29
C MET A 30 20.90 -6.64 -1.17
N VAL A 31 19.97 -5.78 -1.60
CA VAL A 31 18.54 -6.10 -1.68
C VAL A 31 18.21 -6.54 -3.09
N LEU A 32 18.10 -7.86 -3.29
CA LEU A 32 17.76 -8.43 -4.61
C LEU A 32 16.30 -8.11 -4.99
N SER A 33 15.36 -8.28 -4.05
CA SER A 33 13.95 -8.00 -4.30
C SER A 33 13.27 -7.43 -3.06
N LEU A 34 12.27 -6.58 -3.32
CA LEU A 34 11.41 -5.98 -2.32
C LEU A 34 9.97 -6.29 -2.73
N THR A 35 9.28 -7.07 -1.90
CA THR A 35 7.85 -7.36 -2.08
C THR A 35 7.07 -6.74 -0.95
N THR A 36 6.16 -5.84 -1.28
CA THR A 36 5.21 -5.29 -0.34
C THR A 36 3.87 -5.97 -0.49
N ARG A 37 3.21 -6.21 0.65
CA ARG A 37 1.82 -6.64 0.68
C ARG A 37 1.04 -5.50 1.28
N THR A 38 0.13 -4.98 0.48
CA THR A 38 -0.82 -3.95 0.86
C THR A 38 -0.06 -2.75 1.48
N SER A 39 1.17 -2.42 1.09
CA SER A 39 1.99 -1.46 1.85
C SER A 39 1.34 -0.09 2.08
N TYR A 40 1.71 0.54 3.19
CA TYR A 40 1.31 1.88 3.62
C TYR A 40 1.55 2.96 2.53
N PRO A 41 0.87 4.14 2.57
CA PRO A 41 0.97 5.24 1.62
C PRO A 41 2.38 5.56 1.28
N SER A 42 2.62 5.35 0.02
CA SER A 42 3.65 6.02 -0.72
C SER A 42 3.36 7.50 -0.92
N HIS A 43 2.20 8.07 -0.61
CA HIS A 43 1.68 9.16 -1.46
C HIS A 43 0.81 10.18 -0.75
N ALA A 44 1.13 11.47 -0.84
CA ALA A 44 0.36 12.54 -0.18
C ALA A 44 0.64 13.97 -0.66
N PRO A 45 -0.33 14.90 -0.54
CA PRO A 45 -0.08 16.33 -0.66
C PRO A 45 0.40 16.96 0.65
N SER A 46 1.09 18.08 0.50
CA SER A 46 1.44 19.01 1.57
C SER A 46 0.21 19.77 2.01
N ASN A 47 0.14 19.95 3.33
CA ASN A 47 -0.88 20.70 4.06
C ASN A 47 -2.13 19.87 4.37
N HIS A 48 -2.01 18.93 5.30
CA HIS A 48 -2.71 18.96 6.60
C HIS A 48 -2.52 17.62 7.32
N VAL A 49 -2.08 17.70 8.58
CA VAL A 49 -2.12 16.60 9.53
C VAL A 49 -3.58 16.17 9.65
N TYR A 50 -3.91 14.91 9.35
CA TYR A 50 -5.11 14.32 9.93
C TYR A 50 -4.82 14.18 11.42
N PRO A 51 -5.46 14.95 12.32
CA PRO A 51 -5.54 14.47 13.67
C PRO A 51 -6.42 13.23 13.57
N PHE A 52 -5.79 12.05 13.55
CA PHE A 52 -6.34 10.92 14.28
C PHE A 52 -6.37 11.33 15.76
N LYS A 53 -7.18 12.34 16.12
CA LYS A 53 -7.71 12.50 17.46
C LYS A 53 -8.64 11.32 17.58
N SER A 54 -8.06 10.18 17.91
CA SER A 54 -8.78 9.01 18.39
C SER A 54 -9.80 9.54 19.40
N ARG A 55 -11.08 9.54 19.03
CA ARG A 55 -12.12 9.75 20.03
C ARG A 55 -11.90 8.63 21.05
N PRO A 56 -11.72 8.92 22.34
CA PRO A 56 -11.59 7.88 23.32
C PRO A 56 -12.93 7.15 23.38
N LEU A 57 -13.00 5.99 22.73
CA LEU A 57 -14.12 5.05 22.86
C LEU A 57 -13.95 4.15 24.10
N LEU A 58 -12.81 4.27 24.80
CA LEU A 58 -12.51 3.56 26.04
C LEU A 58 -12.21 4.57 27.17
N GLY A 59 -12.60 4.21 28.40
CA GLY A 59 -12.58 5.08 29.58
C GLY A 59 -11.19 5.60 29.99
N ASP A 60 -11.19 6.53 30.96
CA ASP A 60 -10.07 7.39 31.36
C ASP A 60 -8.71 6.71 31.62
N SER A 61 -8.64 5.39 31.84
CA SER A 61 -7.38 4.67 32.05
C SER A 61 -6.50 4.57 30.81
N ASP A 62 -7.07 4.65 29.60
CA ASP A 62 -6.32 4.51 28.34
C ASP A 62 -5.76 5.86 27.83
N SER A 63 -6.06 6.96 28.53
CA SER A 63 -5.67 8.32 28.14
C SER A 63 -4.17 8.60 28.22
N VAL A 64 -3.41 7.83 29.02
CA VAL A 64 -1.97 8.03 29.22
C VAL A 64 -1.17 7.60 27.98
N HIS A 65 -1.56 6.50 27.32
CA HIS A 65 -0.86 6.03 26.13
C HIS A 65 -1.12 6.93 24.92
N LEU A 66 -2.33 7.47 24.79
CA LEU A 66 -2.71 8.38 23.70
C LEU A 66 -2.06 9.77 23.78
N ARG A 67 -1.50 10.14 24.94
CA ARG A 67 -0.77 11.40 25.16
C ARG A 67 0.73 11.19 25.33
N SER A 68 1.22 9.98 25.08
CA SER A 68 2.65 9.68 25.15
C SER A 68 3.35 10.08 23.85
N ASP A 69 4.67 10.22 23.90
CA ASP A 69 5.50 10.50 22.71
C ASP A 69 5.28 9.43 21.62
N TRP A 70 4.94 8.19 21.98
CA TRP A 70 4.59 7.14 21.01
C TRP A 70 3.36 7.44 20.16
N ALA A 71 2.47 8.31 20.63
CA ALA A 71 1.24 8.69 19.94
C ALA A 71 1.34 10.06 19.26
N GLU A 72 2.09 11.00 19.85
CA GLU A 72 2.13 12.41 19.43
C GLU A 72 3.45 12.84 18.77
N SER A 73 4.53 12.05 18.90
CA SER A 73 5.82 12.36 18.28
C SER A 73 5.79 12.20 16.76
N TRP A 74 6.66 12.96 16.09
CA TRP A 74 6.94 12.82 14.67
C TRP A 74 7.76 11.56 14.38
N ASP A 75 8.59 11.14 15.34
CA ASP A 75 9.35 9.88 15.28
C ASP A 75 8.53 8.73 15.87
N ALA A 76 7.29 8.58 15.38
CA ALA A 76 6.39 7.54 15.85
C ALA A 76 5.58 6.98 14.69
N THR A 77 5.24 5.69 14.80
CA THR A 77 4.43 4.98 13.82
C THR A 77 3.16 5.75 13.43
N PRO A 78 2.38 6.37 14.34
CA PRO A 78 1.20 7.18 13.97
C PRO A 78 1.49 8.37 13.05
N HIS A 79 2.68 8.96 13.10
CA HIS A 79 3.08 10.03 12.20
C HIS A 79 3.60 9.48 10.86
N ASP A 80 4.45 8.45 10.88
CA ASP A 80 4.94 7.75 9.67
C ASP A 80 3.82 7.24 8.79
N VAL A 81 2.66 6.97 9.41
CA VAL A 81 1.45 6.54 8.75
C VAL A 81 0.55 7.69 8.25
N THR A 82 1.05 8.91 8.24
CA THR A 82 0.34 10.04 7.64
C THR A 82 0.76 10.24 6.21
N PHE A 83 -0.15 10.89 5.48
CA PHE A 83 0.15 11.42 4.17
C PHE A 83 1.34 12.39 4.23
N GLN A 84 1.34 13.36 5.15
CA GLN A 84 2.45 14.29 5.32
C GLN A 84 3.82 13.59 5.45
N ALA A 85 3.94 12.56 6.31
CA ALA A 85 5.19 11.84 6.46
C ALA A 85 5.61 11.06 5.20
N ALA A 86 4.65 10.61 4.38
CA ALA A 86 4.97 10.02 3.07
C ALA A 86 5.57 11.06 2.13
N GLU A 87 4.96 12.25 2.03
CA GLU A 87 5.48 13.35 1.19
C GLU A 87 6.86 13.83 1.64
N GLU A 88 7.09 13.98 2.95
CA GLU A 88 8.39 14.39 3.49
C GLU A 88 9.49 13.39 3.07
N ARG A 89 9.20 12.07 3.12
CA ARG A 89 10.12 11.03 2.65
C ARG A 89 10.35 11.09 1.13
N GLU A 90 9.28 11.30 0.36
CA GLU A 90 9.37 11.45 -1.10
C GLU A 90 10.18 12.70 -1.50
N SER A 91 10.02 13.81 -0.79
CA SER A 91 10.79 15.04 -1.03
C SER A 91 12.30 14.84 -0.87
N GLN A 92 12.71 13.87 -0.06
CA GLN A 92 14.10 13.46 0.15
C GLN A 92 14.55 12.33 -0.78
N LEU A 93 13.70 11.96 -1.74
CA LEU A 93 13.93 10.87 -2.68
C LEU A 93 14.14 9.51 -2.01
N GLU A 94 13.59 9.32 -0.80
CA GLU A 94 13.73 8.09 -0.01
C GLU A 94 13.14 6.89 -0.75
N GLY A 95 12.03 7.10 -1.45
CA GLY A 95 11.31 6.07 -2.18
C GLY A 95 12.00 5.54 -3.44
N LEU A 96 13.14 6.13 -3.88
CA LEU A 96 13.62 5.95 -5.25
C LEU A 96 14.04 4.50 -5.50
N PRO A 97 13.48 3.82 -6.53
CA PRO A 97 13.90 2.48 -6.87
C PRO A 97 15.40 2.40 -7.18
N ASN A 98 16.03 1.37 -6.66
CA ASN A 98 17.38 0.96 -7.01
C ASN A 98 17.35 0.12 -8.29
N GLY A 99 18.20 0.48 -9.26
CA GLY A 99 18.21 -0.16 -10.59
C GLY A 99 18.53 -1.66 -10.59
N GLY A 100 19.16 -2.17 -9.53
CA GLY A 100 19.48 -3.60 -9.37
C GLY A 100 18.42 -4.42 -8.62
N THR A 101 17.40 -3.78 -8.07
CA THR A 101 16.42 -4.42 -7.18
C THR A 101 15.08 -4.63 -7.88
N PHE A 102 14.46 -5.80 -7.71
CA PHE A 102 13.11 -6.06 -8.23
C PHE A 102 12.04 -5.63 -7.23
N TYR A 103 11.11 -4.77 -7.63
CA TYR A 103 10.04 -4.30 -6.76
C TYR A 103 8.69 -4.89 -7.15
N ARG A 104 7.91 -5.30 -6.15
CA ARG A 104 6.56 -5.82 -6.34
C ARG A 104 5.63 -5.33 -5.24
N SER A 105 4.45 -4.86 -5.62
CA SER A 105 3.38 -4.56 -4.66
C SER A 105 2.14 -5.39 -4.95
N TYR A 106 1.53 -5.91 -3.89
CA TYR A 106 0.22 -6.57 -3.93
C TYR A 106 -0.81 -5.67 -3.27
N CYS A 107 -1.74 -5.13 -4.04
CA CYS A 107 -2.64 -4.06 -3.63
C CYS A 107 -4.04 -4.63 -3.46
N ALA A 108 -4.56 -4.67 -2.24
CA ALA A 108 -5.88 -5.24 -1.97
C ALA A 108 -6.95 -4.15 -2.08
N SER A 109 -8.12 -4.54 -2.58
CA SER A 109 -9.28 -3.66 -2.67
C SER A 109 -10.52 -4.40 -2.19
N LEU A 110 -11.33 -3.74 -1.37
CA LEU A 110 -12.68 -4.17 -1.04
C LEU A 110 -13.62 -3.90 -2.23
N PRO A 111 -14.67 -4.72 -2.40
CA PRO A 111 -15.68 -4.44 -3.41
C PRO A 111 -16.36 -3.09 -3.15
N ILE A 112 -16.63 -2.35 -4.23
CA ILE A 112 -17.41 -1.12 -4.18
C ILE A 112 -18.88 -1.50 -3.90
N TRP A 113 -19.38 -1.09 -2.73
CA TRP A 113 -20.71 -1.43 -2.23
C TRP A 113 -21.85 -1.02 -3.18
N ASP A 114 -21.69 0.09 -3.89
CA ASP A 114 -22.73 0.65 -4.78
C ASP A 114 -22.98 -0.19 -6.04
N GLN A 115 -22.04 -1.09 -6.40
CA GLN A 115 -22.13 -1.92 -7.61
C GLN A 115 -22.69 -3.33 -7.36
N LEU A 116 -23.08 -3.64 -6.12
CA LEU A 116 -23.60 -4.96 -5.77
C LEU A 116 -25.14 -4.89 -5.59
N PRO A 117 -25.93 -5.00 -6.67
CA PRO A 117 -27.39 -5.00 -6.57
C PRO A 117 -27.86 -6.16 -5.70
N GLY A 118 -28.41 -5.84 -4.53
CA GLY A 118 -28.98 -6.81 -3.59
C GLY A 118 -28.11 -7.19 -2.39
N ILE A 119 -26.89 -6.65 -2.25
CA ILE A 119 -26.02 -6.92 -1.08
C ILE A 119 -26.26 -5.86 0.00
N HIS A 120 -27.50 -5.80 0.49
CA HIS A 120 -27.77 -5.40 1.88
C HIS A 120 -27.76 -6.62 2.81
N ASP A 121 -27.30 -7.78 2.33
CA ASP A 121 -27.30 -9.00 3.10
C ASP A 121 -26.23 -8.92 4.20
N GLU A 122 -26.69 -8.91 5.46
CA GLU A 122 -25.89 -8.80 6.67
C GLU A 122 -24.76 -9.85 6.75
N ALA A 123 -24.82 -10.91 5.94
CA ALA A 123 -23.83 -11.98 5.89
C ALA A 123 -22.40 -11.52 5.61
N HIS A 124 -22.17 -10.51 4.76
CA HIS A 124 -20.83 -9.97 4.53
C HIS A 124 -20.32 -9.13 5.70
N LEU A 125 -21.22 -8.42 6.40
CA LEU A 125 -20.91 -7.68 7.63
C LEU A 125 -20.60 -8.63 8.80
N ARG A 126 -21.17 -9.84 8.82
CA ARG A 126 -20.89 -10.87 9.83
C ARG A 126 -19.51 -11.52 9.69
N MET A 127 -18.80 -11.30 8.58
CA MET A 127 -17.46 -11.86 8.38
C MET A 127 -16.39 -11.17 9.25
N PHE A 128 -16.71 -10.01 9.82
CA PHE A 128 -15.81 -9.29 10.72
C PHE A 128 -16.49 -9.03 12.06
N SER A 129 -15.73 -9.10 13.15
CA SER A 129 -16.20 -8.61 14.45
C SER A 129 -16.62 -7.14 14.29
N PRO A 130 -17.71 -6.67 14.94
CA PRO A 130 -18.09 -5.26 14.97
C PRO A 130 -16.95 -4.31 15.41
N SER A 131 -15.95 -4.80 16.14
CA SER A 131 -14.74 -4.03 16.50
C SER A 131 -13.81 -3.78 15.32
N ASP A 132 -13.83 -4.64 14.30
CA ASP A 132 -12.84 -4.67 13.21
C ASP A 132 -13.34 -3.92 11.96
N LEU A 133 -14.64 -3.66 11.87
CA LEU A 133 -15.33 -3.23 10.64
C LEU A 133 -15.63 -1.72 10.58
N LEU A 134 -15.65 -1.01 11.70
CA LEU A 134 -16.52 0.18 11.80
C LEU A 134 -15.88 1.52 11.45
N ALA A 135 -14.56 1.64 11.32
CA ALA A 135 -13.93 2.96 11.19
C ALA A 135 -13.49 3.34 9.78
N VAL A 136 -13.11 2.40 8.90
CA VAL A 136 -12.38 2.77 7.67
C VAL A 136 -13.16 2.54 6.38
N THR A 137 -14.05 1.56 6.32
CA THR A 137 -14.89 1.32 5.13
C THR A 137 -15.92 2.43 4.90
N TYR A 138 -16.29 3.15 5.96
CA TYR A 138 -17.20 4.31 5.92
C TYR A 138 -16.50 5.66 5.94
N LEU A 139 -15.16 5.68 6.01
CA LEU A 139 -14.44 6.92 5.76
C LEU A 139 -14.58 7.19 4.26
N ASP A 140 -15.58 8.00 3.91
CA ASP A 140 -15.51 8.75 2.67
C ASP A 140 -14.23 9.57 2.78
N PHE A 141 -13.17 9.09 2.12
CA PHE A 141 -11.94 9.83 1.93
C PHE A 141 -12.25 10.99 0.97
N THR A 142 -13.16 11.88 1.38
CA THR A 142 -13.21 13.24 0.89
C THR A 142 -11.95 13.90 1.45
N LEU A 143 -10.82 13.57 0.83
CA LEU A 143 -9.51 14.07 1.19
C LEU A 143 -9.58 15.59 0.99
N HIS A 144 -9.49 16.32 2.08
CA HIS A 144 -9.46 17.77 2.05
C HIS A 144 -8.16 18.24 2.70
N PRO A 145 -7.25 18.84 1.93
CA PRO A 145 -7.30 19.04 0.47
C PRO A 145 -7.15 17.72 -0.32
N THR A 146 -7.67 17.71 -1.54
CA THR A 146 -7.50 16.59 -2.48
C THR A 146 -6.01 16.41 -2.77
N PRO A 147 -5.46 15.17 -2.77
CA PRO A 147 -4.08 14.92 -3.14
C PRO A 147 -3.76 15.51 -4.51
N THR A 148 -2.63 16.21 -4.62
CA THR A 148 -2.15 16.80 -5.88
C THR A 148 -1.96 15.75 -6.98
N MET A 149 -1.72 14.49 -6.59
CA MET A 149 -1.63 13.34 -7.50
C MET A 149 -2.94 12.97 -8.19
N ALA A 150 -4.08 13.38 -7.64
CA ALA A 150 -5.35 13.23 -8.33
C ALA A 150 -5.37 14.05 -9.63
N GLY A 151 -4.44 15.01 -9.78
CA GLY A 151 -4.14 15.66 -11.05
C GLY A 151 -5.40 16.12 -11.77
N ILE A 152 -6.43 16.53 -11.02
CA ILE A 152 -7.72 16.91 -11.56
C ILE A 152 -7.46 18.24 -12.26
N SER A 153 -6.97 18.19 -13.49
CA SER A 153 -7.09 19.32 -14.39
C SER A 153 -8.56 19.37 -14.75
N GLU A 154 -9.33 20.19 -14.04
CA GLU A 154 -10.74 20.45 -14.36
C GLU A 154 -10.93 21.11 -15.76
N GLU A 155 -9.86 21.28 -16.56
CA GLU A 155 -9.84 22.20 -17.71
C GLU A 155 -9.28 21.62 -19.03
N ARG A 156 -9.30 20.31 -19.25
CA ARG A 156 -8.96 19.72 -20.57
C ARG A 156 -9.97 18.70 -21.07
N ASP A 157 -11.17 19.20 -21.38
CA ASP A 157 -12.08 18.48 -22.27
C ASP A 157 -11.70 18.66 -23.75
N ALA A 158 -11.63 17.51 -24.44
CA ALA A 158 -11.82 17.30 -25.88
C ALA A 158 -10.74 17.80 -26.86
N ALA A 159 -9.67 17.01 -27.10
CA ALA A 159 -9.09 16.92 -28.46
C ALA A 159 -8.13 15.75 -28.76
N PHE A 160 -7.48 15.10 -27.78
CA PHE A 160 -6.50 14.07 -28.10
C PHE A 160 -6.62 12.85 -27.18
N GLY A 161 -7.18 11.77 -27.70
CA GLY A 161 -7.10 10.45 -27.09
C GLY A 161 -5.66 9.95 -27.09
N SER A 162 -4.99 10.11 -25.95
CA SER A 162 -3.68 9.51 -25.66
C SER A 162 -3.84 8.48 -24.54
N PRO A 163 -3.20 7.29 -24.61
CA PRO A 163 -3.26 6.26 -23.57
C PRO A 163 -2.60 6.63 -22.23
N ASN A 164 -2.10 7.86 -22.09
CA ASN A 164 -1.28 8.31 -20.96
C ASN A 164 -1.96 9.39 -20.09
N ASP A 165 -3.27 9.61 -20.22
CA ASP A 165 -3.96 10.58 -19.36
C ASP A 165 -4.23 9.96 -17.97
N GLY A 166 -3.15 9.86 -17.19
CA GLY A 166 -3.07 9.23 -15.87
C GLY A 166 -3.77 10.02 -14.76
N CYS A 167 -4.93 10.62 -15.05
CA CYS A 167 -5.74 11.25 -14.03
C CYS A 167 -6.45 10.15 -13.23
N ILE A 168 -6.09 10.02 -11.95
CA ILE A 168 -6.76 9.11 -11.01
C ILE A 168 -8.22 9.59 -10.92
N LYS A 169 -9.17 8.76 -11.37
CA LYS A 169 -10.59 9.08 -11.24
C LYS A 169 -10.91 9.28 -9.76
N HIS A 170 -11.69 10.31 -9.42
CA HIS A 170 -12.07 10.58 -8.03
C HIS A 170 -12.67 9.35 -7.33
N GLU A 171 -13.40 8.50 -8.06
CA GLU A 171 -13.94 7.23 -7.58
C GLU A 171 -12.86 6.26 -7.07
N SER A 172 -11.71 6.20 -7.73
CA SER A 172 -10.60 5.32 -7.33
C SER A 172 -9.87 5.78 -6.06
N LEU A 173 -10.10 7.01 -5.59
CA LEU A 173 -9.62 7.47 -4.28
C LEU A 173 -10.42 6.86 -3.12
N ARG A 174 -11.63 6.34 -3.40
CA ARG A 174 -12.48 5.68 -2.39
C ARG A 174 -12.17 4.20 -2.22
N GLU A 175 -11.58 3.57 -3.23
CA GLU A 175 -11.16 2.18 -3.15
C GLU A 175 -10.12 1.99 -2.05
N ASN A 176 -10.31 1.00 -1.18
CA ASN A 176 -9.42 0.73 -0.04
C ASN A 176 -9.52 -0.74 0.39
N ASP A 177 -8.53 -1.23 1.13
CA ASP A 177 -8.50 -2.61 1.65
C ASP A 177 -9.16 -2.78 3.04
N GLY A 178 -9.89 -1.75 3.50
CA GLY A 178 -10.42 -1.63 4.86
C GLY A 178 -9.47 -0.94 5.83
N VAL A 179 -8.26 -0.53 5.40
CA VAL A 179 -7.31 0.25 6.21
C VAL A 179 -6.62 1.33 5.39
N VAL A 180 -6.16 0.99 4.19
CA VAL A 180 -5.31 1.81 3.32
C VAL A 180 -5.99 2.02 1.96
N PRO A 181 -6.09 3.26 1.45
CA PRO A 181 -6.58 3.52 0.11
C PRO A 181 -5.77 2.78 -0.96
N LEU A 182 -6.44 2.26 -1.98
CA LEU A 182 -5.84 1.39 -2.99
C LEU A 182 -4.67 2.06 -3.71
N PHE A 183 -4.85 3.31 -4.16
CA PHE A 183 -3.82 4.07 -4.85
C PHE A 183 -2.53 4.20 -4.03
N SER A 184 -2.64 4.23 -2.71
CA SER A 184 -1.52 4.41 -1.79
C SER A 184 -0.76 3.10 -1.55
N GLN A 185 -1.23 1.97 -2.09
CA GLN A 185 -0.58 0.67 -1.96
C GLN A 185 0.40 0.38 -3.11
N TYR A 186 0.38 1.16 -4.20
CA TYR A 186 1.01 0.81 -5.47
C TYR A 186 2.55 0.86 -5.42
N HIS A 187 3.12 2.06 -5.28
CA HIS A 187 4.57 2.30 -5.26
C HIS A 187 4.87 3.70 -4.72
N PRO A 188 6.08 4.00 -4.21
CA PRO A 188 6.57 5.36 -3.99
C PRO A 188 6.61 6.21 -5.27
N PHE A 189 6.38 7.51 -5.15
CA PHE A 189 6.18 8.55 -6.18
C PHE A 189 5.03 8.38 -7.17
N GLU A 190 4.55 9.52 -7.67
CA GLU A 190 3.67 9.56 -8.83
C GLU A 190 4.21 8.69 -9.98
N CYS A 191 3.31 8.03 -10.71
CA CYS A 191 3.65 7.15 -11.84
C CYS A 191 4.51 7.82 -12.93
N LYS A 192 4.57 9.16 -12.96
CA LYS A 192 5.45 9.89 -13.89
C LYS A 192 6.93 9.85 -13.50
N TYR A 193 7.24 9.56 -12.24
CA TYR A 193 8.60 9.49 -11.69
C TYR A 193 9.05 8.06 -11.40
N ALA A 194 8.11 7.18 -11.04
CA ALA A 194 8.34 5.76 -10.93
C ALA A 194 7.83 5.08 -12.21
N ALA A 195 8.72 4.50 -13.01
CA ALA A 195 8.26 3.66 -14.09
C ALA A 195 7.61 2.41 -13.47
N THR A 196 6.30 2.29 -13.70
CA THR A 196 5.45 1.27 -13.08
C THR A 196 4.83 0.40 -14.15
N LEU A 197 4.79 -0.90 -13.90
CA LEU A 197 4.01 -1.85 -14.67
C LEU A 197 2.81 -2.27 -13.81
N ILE A 198 1.64 -1.71 -14.12
CA ILE A 198 0.38 -1.97 -13.40
C ILE A 198 -0.39 -3.02 -14.19
N ASP A 199 -0.74 -4.13 -13.53
CA ASP A 199 -1.54 -5.19 -14.13
C ASP A 199 -2.54 -5.79 -13.15
N LEU A 200 -3.64 -6.30 -13.72
CA LEU A 200 -4.66 -7.04 -12.99
C LEU A 200 -4.27 -8.53 -12.89
N ILE A 201 -4.60 -9.17 -11.77
CA ILE A 201 -4.19 -10.55 -11.48
C ILE A 201 -4.70 -11.57 -12.51
N ASP A 202 -5.80 -11.29 -13.19
CA ASP A 202 -6.38 -12.23 -14.14
C ASP A 202 -5.48 -12.52 -15.36
N ASP A 203 -4.53 -11.63 -15.69
CA ASP A 203 -3.56 -11.80 -16.78
C ASP A 203 -2.11 -12.09 -16.31
N CYS A 204 -1.89 -12.32 -15.02
CA CYS A 204 -0.56 -12.33 -14.38
C CYS A 204 0.40 -13.48 -14.75
N LYS A 205 0.07 -14.32 -15.74
CA LYS A 205 0.97 -15.38 -16.21
C LYS A 205 2.17 -14.84 -17.02
N GLN A 206 2.20 -13.56 -17.39
CA GLN A 206 3.19 -13.04 -18.34
C GLN A 206 4.10 -11.92 -17.81
N LEU A 207 3.92 -11.48 -16.58
CA LEU A 207 4.68 -10.35 -16.05
C LEU A 207 6.07 -10.76 -15.58
N LYS A 208 7.02 -10.60 -16.49
CA LYS A 208 8.43 -10.66 -16.16
C LYS A 208 8.78 -9.42 -15.31
N PRO A 209 9.19 -9.59 -14.04
CA PRO A 209 9.61 -8.45 -13.23
C PRO A 209 10.88 -7.82 -13.84
N TYR A 210 10.97 -6.50 -13.76
CA TYR A 210 12.12 -5.73 -14.21
C TYR A 210 12.78 -5.04 -13.02
N PRO A 211 14.12 -5.04 -12.93
CA PRO A 211 14.80 -4.40 -11.81
C PRO A 211 14.69 -2.87 -11.96
N GLY A 212 14.63 -2.17 -10.84
CA GLY A 212 14.38 -0.72 -10.77
C GLY A 212 12.94 -0.29 -11.03
N LEU A 213 12.02 -1.23 -11.31
CA LEU A 213 10.62 -0.94 -11.61
C LEU A 213 9.68 -1.63 -10.62
N TRP A 214 8.56 -0.97 -10.31
CA TRP A 214 7.49 -1.55 -9.51
C TRP A 214 6.54 -2.36 -10.38
N SER A 215 6.41 -3.65 -10.06
CA SER A 215 5.36 -4.53 -10.58
C SER A 215 4.19 -4.52 -9.61
N VAL A 216 3.06 -3.92 -10.00
CA VAL A 216 1.88 -3.76 -9.15
C VAL A 216 0.84 -4.80 -9.54
N LEU A 217 0.38 -5.59 -8.56
CA LEU A 217 -0.67 -6.58 -8.71
C LEU A 217 -1.86 -6.22 -7.83
N THR A 218 -3.01 -5.98 -8.44
CA THR A 218 -4.24 -5.70 -7.68
C THR A 218 -4.99 -6.99 -7.32
N LEU A 219 -5.36 -7.13 -6.06
CA LEU A 219 -6.14 -8.20 -5.45
C LEU A 219 -7.58 -7.70 -5.20
N PRO A 220 -8.48 -7.81 -6.18
CA PRO A 220 -9.87 -7.44 -5.97
C PRO A 220 -10.54 -8.37 -4.94
N ASP A 221 -11.59 -7.87 -4.30
CA ASP A 221 -12.38 -8.58 -3.30
C ASP A 221 -11.52 -9.16 -2.17
N THR A 222 -10.48 -8.42 -1.80
CA THR A 222 -9.51 -8.86 -0.80
C THR A 222 -9.37 -7.78 0.26
N THR A 223 -9.53 -8.19 1.50
CA THR A 223 -9.32 -7.31 2.66
C THR A 223 -7.86 -7.31 3.04
N ARG A 224 -7.48 -6.30 3.81
CA ARG A 224 -6.17 -6.27 4.45
C ARG A 224 -5.82 -7.55 5.19
N LEU A 225 -6.70 -7.96 6.10
CA LEU A 225 -6.45 -9.07 7.02
C LEU A 225 -6.39 -10.42 6.29
N SER A 226 -7.14 -10.57 5.20
CA SER A 226 -7.15 -11.80 4.40
C SER A 226 -5.84 -12.06 3.65
N THR A 227 -4.97 -11.05 3.48
CA THR A 227 -3.63 -11.24 2.87
C THR A 227 -2.62 -11.93 3.80
N PHE A 228 -2.96 -12.10 5.08
CA PHE A 228 -2.14 -12.77 6.08
C PHE A 228 -2.61 -14.20 6.32
N PRO A 229 -1.69 -15.16 6.50
CA PRO A 229 -2.04 -16.59 6.61
C PRO A 229 -2.83 -16.92 7.90
N PHE A 230 -2.86 -16.01 8.86
CA PHE A 230 -3.61 -16.16 10.11
C PHE A 230 -5.10 -15.76 9.98
N GLY A 231 -5.45 -15.05 8.90
CA GLY A 231 -6.84 -14.78 8.55
C GLY A 231 -7.44 -16.01 7.87
N GLN A 232 -7.72 -17.08 8.61
CA GLN A 232 -8.58 -18.17 8.12
C GLN A 232 -10.01 -17.67 8.00
N ALA A 233 -10.28 -16.80 7.03
CA ALA A 233 -11.64 -16.55 6.61
C ALA A 233 -12.14 -17.84 5.95
N HIS A 234 -13.19 -18.44 6.50
CA HIS A 234 -13.76 -19.70 6.01
C HIS A 234 -14.31 -19.64 4.57
N ASN A 235 -14.30 -18.45 3.94
CA ASN A 235 -14.64 -18.21 2.55
C ASN A 235 -13.54 -17.38 1.86
N VAL A 236 -12.42 -18.05 1.54
CA VAL A 236 -11.34 -17.48 0.73
C VAL A 236 -11.89 -17.27 -0.68
N SER A 237 -11.91 -16.03 -1.18
CA SER A 237 -12.28 -15.75 -2.58
C SER A 237 -11.36 -16.51 -3.53
N GLU A 238 -11.85 -16.89 -4.72
CA GLU A 238 -10.99 -17.56 -5.72
C GLU A 238 -9.73 -16.75 -6.04
N ASN A 239 -9.82 -15.41 -5.98
CA ASN A 239 -8.70 -14.49 -6.16
C ASN A 239 -7.63 -14.64 -5.07
N LEU A 240 -8.05 -14.84 -3.81
CA LEU A 240 -7.13 -15.07 -2.71
C LEU A 240 -6.49 -16.45 -2.79
N ALA A 241 -7.21 -17.47 -3.25
CA ALA A 241 -6.64 -18.79 -3.52
C ALA A 241 -5.62 -18.75 -4.68
N LYS A 242 -5.95 -18.07 -5.78
CA LYS A 242 -5.00 -17.79 -6.88
C LYS A 242 -3.75 -17.08 -6.34
N TYR A 243 -3.92 -16.05 -5.52
CA TYR A 243 -2.82 -15.33 -4.88
C TYR A 243 -1.92 -16.25 -4.04
N TRP A 244 -2.50 -17.06 -3.15
CA TRP A 244 -1.70 -17.99 -2.34
C TRP A 244 -0.97 -19.03 -3.20
N SER A 245 -1.60 -19.54 -4.26
CA SER A 245 -0.92 -20.43 -5.21
C SER A 245 0.24 -19.75 -5.94
N LEU A 246 0.11 -18.46 -6.30
CA LEU A 246 1.21 -17.69 -6.90
C LEU A 246 2.35 -17.49 -5.90
N VAL A 247 2.03 -17.14 -4.66
CA VAL A 247 3.01 -16.93 -3.58
C VAL A 247 3.74 -18.24 -3.23
N GLU A 248 3.01 -19.35 -3.10
CA GLU A 248 3.57 -20.66 -2.77
C GLU A 248 4.34 -21.28 -3.93
N GLY A 249 3.91 -21.03 -5.17
CA GLY A 249 4.61 -21.45 -6.39
C GLY A 249 5.88 -20.64 -6.66
N HIS A 250 5.93 -19.37 -6.23
CA HIS A 250 7.13 -18.53 -6.26
C HIS A 250 7.96 -18.71 -4.99
N ARG A 251 8.36 -19.94 -4.65
CA ARG A 251 9.53 -20.10 -3.77
C ARG A 251 10.73 -19.55 -4.54
N PRO A 252 11.31 -18.39 -4.13
CA PRO A 252 12.40 -17.81 -4.86
C PRO A 252 13.60 -18.71 -4.66
N TYR A 253 14.01 -19.39 -5.73
CA TYR A 253 15.11 -20.35 -5.77
C TYR A 253 14.95 -21.53 -4.80
N ALA A 254 14.53 -22.69 -5.34
CA ALA A 254 15.09 -23.94 -4.87
C ALA A 254 16.62 -23.73 -4.83
N SER A 255 17.23 -23.95 -3.66
CA SER A 255 18.66 -23.76 -3.41
C SER A 255 19.45 -24.13 -4.65
N ARG A 256 20.12 -23.16 -5.28
CA ARG A 256 21.24 -23.53 -6.15
C ARG A 256 22.14 -24.39 -5.25
N ASP A 257 22.31 -25.66 -5.61
CA ASP A 257 23.40 -26.47 -5.10
C ASP A 257 24.67 -25.68 -5.38
N LEU A 258 25.12 -24.93 -4.39
CA LEU A 258 26.45 -24.34 -4.35
C LEU A 258 27.40 -25.47 -3.94
N SER A 259 27.48 -26.50 -4.77
CA SER A 259 28.65 -27.37 -4.81
C SER A 259 29.77 -26.58 -5.47
N VAL A 260 30.36 -25.68 -4.68
CA VAL A 260 31.65 -25.07 -4.98
C VAL A 260 32.68 -26.17 -4.72
N GLY A 261 33.27 -26.67 -5.81
CA GLY A 261 34.49 -27.49 -5.76
C GLY A 261 35.73 -26.67 -5.47
#